data_AF-A0A6P0K008-F1
#
_entry.id   AF-A0A6P0K008-F1
#
_cell.length_a   1.000
_cell.length_b   1.000
_cell.length_c   1.000
_cell.angle_alpha   90.00
_cell.angle_beta   90.00
_cell.angle_gamma   90.00
#
_symmetry.space_group_name_H-M   'P 1'
#
loop_
_entity.id
_entity.type
_entity.pdbx_description
1 polymer ?
#
loop_
_entity_poly.entity_id
_entity_poly.type
_entity_poly.pdbx_seq_one_letter_code
_entity_poly.pdbx_strand_id
1 'polypeptide(L)'
;MDTLLNTIGQTFIIAYKEPTEELENYLKQEGFQCTILRQENKPEYQDFSPSFRCLLNHRQAWKKAAEDIQPTLILEADFVPVKEFGKLPLPFAKDNPKVGLSWIYNCAPQVYWVSPEGYAEGFSTAMVAYILTPKAAKYLVKLADKIQQETGGKV
;
A
#
# COMPACT_ATOMS: atom_id res chain seq x y z
N MET A 1 24.57 -1.96 4.62
CA MET A 1 23.27 -2.21 5.26
C MET A 1 22.21 -1.82 4.24
N ASP A 2 21.27 -2.72 3.94
CA ASP A 2 20.14 -2.36 3.07
C ASP A 2 19.24 -1.36 3.81
N THR A 3 18.85 -0.30 3.12
CA THR A 3 17.92 0.71 3.58
C THR A 3 16.69 0.73 2.69
N LEU A 4 15.65 1.45 3.08
CA LEU A 4 14.48 1.67 2.21
C LEU A 4 14.92 2.23 0.85
N LEU A 5 15.71 3.31 0.84
CA LEU A 5 16.10 4.00 -0.38
C LEU A 5 16.87 3.12 -1.39
N ASN A 6 17.79 2.28 -0.92
CA ASN A 6 18.64 1.48 -1.82
C ASN A 6 18.00 0.14 -2.24
N THR A 7 16.82 -0.18 -1.71
CA THR A 7 16.09 -1.42 -2.00
C THR A 7 14.85 -1.19 -2.83
N ILE A 8 14.17 -0.06 -2.64
CA ILE A 8 12.93 0.28 -3.34
C ILE A 8 13.25 0.80 -4.75
N GLY A 9 12.63 0.20 -5.76
CA GLY A 9 12.75 0.66 -7.15
C GLY A 9 11.91 1.90 -7.42
N GLN A 10 10.65 1.88 -6.96
CA GLN A 10 9.70 2.97 -7.14
C GLN A 10 8.79 3.17 -5.93
N THR A 11 8.31 4.39 -5.79
CA THR A 11 7.35 4.80 -4.76
C THR A 11 6.07 5.32 -5.41
N PHE A 12 4.93 4.77 -5.00
CA PHE A 12 3.61 5.25 -5.40
C PHE A 12 2.94 5.97 -4.24
N ILE A 13 2.52 7.21 -4.48
CA ILE A 13 1.67 7.97 -3.57
C ILE A 13 0.23 7.86 -4.09
N ILE A 14 -0.63 7.21 -3.33
CA ILE A 14 -2.04 7.01 -3.64
C ILE A 14 -2.84 8.18 -3.09
N ALA A 15 -3.61 8.82 -3.97
CA ALA A 15 -4.47 9.93 -3.61
C ALA A 15 -5.78 9.88 -4.40
N TYR A 16 -6.80 10.60 -3.95
CA TYR A 16 -7.95 11.01 -4.75
C TYR A 16 -7.89 12.53 -4.98
N LYS A 17 -8.17 13.31 -3.94
CA LYS A 17 -8.20 14.79 -3.97
C LYS A 17 -7.23 15.41 -2.96
N GLU A 18 -6.63 14.59 -2.12
CA GLU A 18 -5.71 14.98 -1.08
C GLU A 18 -4.50 15.71 -1.71
N PRO A 19 -3.99 16.77 -1.06
CA PRO A 19 -2.72 17.36 -1.42
C PRO A 19 -1.59 16.33 -1.20
N THR A 20 -0.61 16.33 -2.08
CA THR A 20 0.50 15.34 -2.06
C THR A 20 1.86 16.02 -2.09
N GLU A 21 1.90 17.34 -2.23
CA GLU A 21 3.08 18.13 -2.53
C GLU A 21 4.13 18.00 -1.42
N GLU A 22 3.70 18.07 -0.15
CA GLU A 22 4.60 17.97 1.00
C GLU A 22 5.28 16.59 1.05
N LEU A 23 4.49 15.52 0.99
CA LEU A 23 4.98 14.14 1.00
C LEU A 23 5.87 13.85 -0.21
N GLU A 24 5.44 14.24 -1.41
CA GLU A 24 6.20 14.04 -2.64
C GLU A 24 7.55 14.76 -2.59
N ASN A 25 7.56 16.03 -2.14
CA ASN A 25 8.79 16.80 -2.01
C ASN A 25 9.74 16.18 -1.00
N TYR A 26 9.23 15.75 0.17
CA TYR A 26 10.03 15.08 1.18
C TYR A 26 10.68 13.80 0.64
N LEU A 27 9.89 12.92 0.01
CA LEU A 27 10.39 11.65 -0.53
C LEU A 27 11.40 11.87 -1.66
N LYS A 28 11.18 12.86 -2.53
CA LYS A 28 12.16 13.24 -3.56
C LYS A 28 13.47 13.76 -2.97
N GLN A 29 13.40 14.55 -1.89
CA GLN A 29 14.59 15.02 -1.17
C GLN A 29 15.38 13.89 -0.52
N GLU A 30 14.68 12.85 -0.02
CA GLU A 30 15.30 11.62 0.48
C GLU A 30 15.85 10.73 -0.66
N GLY A 31 15.52 11.02 -1.93
CA GLY A 31 16.04 10.33 -3.11
C GLY A 31 15.10 9.29 -3.75
N PHE A 32 13.86 9.17 -3.27
CA PHE A 32 12.90 8.20 -3.84
C PHE A 32 12.38 8.64 -5.20
N GLN A 33 12.21 7.68 -6.11
CA GLN A 33 11.46 7.87 -7.35
C GLN A 33 9.96 7.81 -7.06
N CYS A 34 9.29 8.96 -7.13
CA CYS A 34 7.89 9.08 -6.74
C CYS A 34 6.98 9.27 -7.94
N THR A 35 5.89 8.51 -7.99
CA THR A 35 4.78 8.70 -8.92
C THR A 35 3.48 8.81 -8.13
N ILE A 36 2.72 9.87 -8.39
CA ILE A 36 1.39 10.05 -7.79
C ILE A 36 0.37 9.29 -8.63
N LEU A 37 -0.43 8.44 -7.97
CA LEU A 37 -1.55 7.73 -8.58
C LEU A 37 -2.85 8.33 -8.01
N ARG A 38 -3.53 9.15 -8.83
CA ARG A 38 -4.82 9.73 -8.46
C ARG A 38 -5.98 8.84 -8.90
N GLN A 39 -6.90 8.55 -7.99
CA GLN A 39 -8.10 7.79 -8.30
C GLN A 39 -9.00 8.58 -9.26
N GLU A 40 -9.50 7.91 -10.30
CA GLU A 40 -10.46 8.50 -11.24
C GLU A 40 -11.78 8.85 -10.55
N ASN A 41 -12.32 10.02 -10.88
CA ASN A 41 -13.64 10.44 -10.43
C ASN A 41 -14.74 9.90 -11.36
N LYS A 42 -15.27 8.72 -11.06
CA LYS A 42 -16.39 8.12 -11.82
C LYS A 42 -17.74 8.37 -11.15
N PRO A 43 -18.84 8.53 -11.91
CA PRO A 43 -20.20 8.64 -11.36
C PRO A 43 -20.54 7.48 -10.40
N GLU A 44 -20.07 6.28 -10.74
CA GLU A 44 -20.24 5.03 -10.00
C GLU A 44 -19.73 5.09 -8.54
N TYR A 45 -18.80 6.01 -8.25
CA TYR A 45 -18.16 6.11 -6.94
C TYR A 45 -18.67 7.30 -6.14
N GLN A 46 -19.65 8.06 -6.63
CA GLN A 46 -20.06 9.35 -6.04
C GLN A 46 -20.55 9.25 -4.60
N ASP A 47 -21.06 8.10 -4.19
CA ASP A 47 -21.57 7.87 -2.83
C ASP A 47 -20.52 7.24 -1.89
N PHE A 48 -19.33 6.88 -2.41
CA PHE A 48 -18.26 6.34 -1.58
C PHE A 48 -17.46 7.45 -0.91
N SER A 49 -17.00 7.20 0.31
CA SER A 49 -16.11 8.12 1.01
C SER A 49 -14.79 8.29 0.25
N PRO A 50 -14.12 9.46 0.36
CA PRO A 50 -12.82 9.69 -0.28
C PRO A 50 -11.77 8.61 0.04
N SER A 51 -11.73 8.14 1.29
CA SER A 51 -10.82 7.07 1.73
C SER A 51 -11.07 5.74 1.02
N PHE A 52 -12.33 5.34 0.82
CA PHE A 52 -12.65 4.13 0.06
C PHE A 52 -12.34 4.30 -1.43
N ARG A 53 -12.47 5.50 -1.99
CA ARG A 53 -12.04 5.77 -3.37
C ARG A 53 -10.53 5.65 -3.50
N CYS A 54 -9.77 6.17 -2.54
CA CYS A 54 -8.32 6.01 -2.45
C CYS A 54 -7.94 4.52 -2.46
N LEU A 55 -8.61 3.71 -1.63
CA LEU A 55 -8.41 2.26 -1.54
C LEU A 55 -8.50 1.55 -2.91
N LEU A 56 -9.45 1.94 -3.77
CA LEU A 56 -9.62 1.34 -5.10
C LEU A 56 -8.38 1.50 -5.99
N ASN A 57 -7.58 2.54 -5.76
CA ASN A 57 -6.42 2.84 -6.59
C ASN A 57 -5.18 2.02 -6.20
N HIS A 58 -5.17 1.35 -5.04
CA HIS A 58 -4.10 0.42 -4.67
C HIS A 58 -3.99 -0.71 -5.69
N ARG A 59 -5.09 -1.17 -6.29
CA ARG A 59 -5.05 -2.18 -7.35
C ARG A 59 -4.25 -1.71 -8.56
N GLN A 60 -4.30 -0.42 -8.91
CA GLN A 60 -3.48 0.13 -10.01
C GLN A 60 -2.01 0.16 -9.63
N ALA A 61 -1.70 0.52 -8.37
CA ALA A 61 -0.34 0.44 -7.84
C ALA A 61 0.20 -1.00 -7.89
N TRP A 62 -0.63 -2.01 -7.55
CA TRP A 62 -0.24 -3.41 -7.63
C TRP A 62 0.03 -3.86 -9.07
N LYS A 63 -0.78 -3.43 -10.04
CA LYS A 63 -0.52 -3.75 -11.46
C LYS A 63 0.83 -3.22 -11.91
N LYS A 64 1.17 -1.97 -11.55
CA LYS A 64 2.48 -1.39 -11.85
C LYS A 64 3.61 -2.09 -11.11
N ALA A 65 3.44 -2.37 -9.82
CA ALA A 65 4.43 -3.08 -9.00
C ALA A 65 4.69 -4.51 -9.51
N ALA A 66 3.70 -5.16 -10.12
CA ALA A 66 3.84 -6.48 -10.71
C ALA A 66 4.76 -6.52 -11.94
N GLU A 67 4.95 -5.38 -12.61
CA GLU A 67 5.81 -5.23 -13.79
C GLU A 67 7.26 -4.88 -13.41
N ASP A 68 7.50 -4.50 -12.15
CA ASP A 68 8.82 -4.09 -11.66
C ASP A 68 9.73 -5.29 -11.33
N ILE A 69 11.03 -5.01 -11.19
CA ILE A 69 12.06 -5.97 -10.77
C ILE A 69 12.32 -5.83 -9.26
N GLN A 70 12.24 -4.61 -8.74
CA GLN A 70 12.49 -4.32 -7.32
C GLN A 70 11.17 -4.17 -6.54
N PRO A 71 11.21 -4.31 -5.20
CA PRO A 71 10.05 -3.98 -4.37
C PRO A 71 9.62 -2.52 -4.54
N THR A 72 8.32 -2.30 -4.42
CA THR A 72 7.68 -1.00 -4.55
C THR A 72 7.22 -0.52 -3.17
N LEU A 73 7.47 0.75 -2.86
CA LEU A 73 6.88 1.41 -1.70
C LEU A 73 5.54 2.02 -2.10
N ILE A 74 4.48 1.72 -1.36
CA ILE A 74 3.14 2.28 -1.60
C ILE A 74 2.69 3.01 -0.34
N LEU A 75 2.32 4.28 -0.52
CA LEU A 75 1.93 5.20 0.54
C LEU A 75 0.59 5.86 0.19
N GLU A 76 -0.28 6.09 1.15
CA GLU A 76 -1.42 7.01 1.02
C GLU A 76 -0.94 8.46 1.23
N ALA A 77 -1.67 9.42 0.66
CA ALA A 77 -1.29 10.84 0.64
C ALA A 77 -1.16 11.48 2.03
N ASP A 78 -1.81 10.93 3.05
CA ASP A 78 -1.79 11.40 4.43
C ASP A 78 -0.68 10.75 5.27
N PHE A 79 0.17 9.90 4.67
CA PHE A 79 1.32 9.34 5.35
C PHE A 79 2.35 10.43 5.70
N VAL A 80 2.74 10.49 6.97
CA VAL A 80 3.78 11.41 7.46
C VAL A 80 5.05 10.62 7.77
N PRO A 81 6.09 10.67 6.92
CA PRO A 81 7.35 9.98 7.17
C PRO A 81 8.11 10.60 8.35
N VAL A 82 8.81 9.75 9.10
CA VAL A 82 9.81 10.21 10.08
C VAL A 82 11.03 10.78 9.36
N LYS A 83 11.81 11.61 10.06
CA LYS A 83 13.09 12.13 9.52
C LYS A 83 14.01 10.99 9.10
N GLU A 84 14.75 11.21 8.01
CA GLU A 84 15.69 10.24 7.43
C GLU A 84 15.02 8.92 7.03
N PHE A 85 13.77 8.98 6.59
CA PHE A 85 12.97 7.82 6.22
C PHE A 85 13.71 6.87 5.25
N GLY A 86 14.41 7.39 4.25
CA GLY A 86 15.16 6.60 3.28
C GLY A 86 16.32 5.80 3.87
N LYS A 87 16.81 6.21 5.06
CA LYS A 87 17.90 5.53 5.80
C LYS A 87 17.40 4.43 6.71
N LEU A 88 16.09 4.30 6.92
CA LEU A 88 15.53 3.24 7.75
C LEU A 88 15.90 1.86 7.19
N PRO A 89 16.17 0.87 8.05
CA PRO A 89 16.43 -0.49 7.62
C PRO A 89 15.18 -1.13 7.04
N LEU A 90 15.36 -2.17 6.24
CA LEU A 90 14.24 -3.00 5.79
C LEU A 90 13.57 -3.70 6.99
N PRO A 91 12.23 -3.75 7.04
CA PRO A 91 11.50 -4.52 8.05
C PRO A 91 11.53 -6.04 7.78
N PHE A 92 12.24 -6.49 6.74
CA PHE A 92 12.35 -7.89 6.34
C PHE A 92 13.72 -8.22 5.76
N ALA A 93 14.06 -9.51 5.71
CA ALA A 93 15.24 -10.00 5.02
C ALA A 93 15.05 -9.92 3.50
N LYS A 94 15.81 -9.05 2.83
CA LYS A 94 15.73 -8.75 1.39
C LYS A 94 15.71 -10.01 0.51
N ASP A 95 16.56 -10.98 0.84
CA ASP A 95 16.74 -12.19 0.04
C ASP A 95 15.74 -13.31 0.38
N ASN A 96 14.77 -13.05 1.26
CA ASN A 96 13.76 -14.06 1.60
C ASN A 96 12.66 -14.11 0.52
N PRO A 97 12.61 -15.16 -0.32
CA PRO A 97 11.65 -15.25 -1.42
C PRO A 97 10.20 -15.48 -0.96
N LYS A 98 9.99 -15.66 0.36
CA LYS A 98 8.67 -15.82 0.99
C LYS A 98 8.07 -14.49 1.44
N VAL A 99 8.83 -13.39 1.41
CA VAL A 99 8.29 -12.06 1.76
C VAL A 99 7.53 -11.51 0.56
N GLY A 100 6.23 -11.29 0.76
CA GLY A 100 5.35 -10.72 -0.25
C GLY A 100 5.04 -9.25 -0.02
N LEU A 101 4.67 -8.92 1.21
CA LEU A 101 4.27 -7.59 1.64
C LEU A 101 4.80 -7.35 3.06
N SER A 102 5.21 -6.12 3.34
CA SER A 102 5.61 -5.69 4.68
C SER A 102 5.12 -4.28 4.95
N TRP A 103 4.47 -4.08 6.08
CA TRP A 103 4.01 -2.76 6.51
C TRP A 103 5.18 -1.91 7.02
N ILE A 104 5.15 -0.62 6.67
CA ILE A 104 6.01 0.41 7.25
C ILE A 104 5.29 1.11 8.40
N TYR A 105 3.97 1.20 8.28
CA TYR A 105 3.09 1.71 9.32
C TYR A 105 2.19 0.57 9.82
N ASN A 106 2.35 0.20 11.08
CA ASN A 106 1.54 -0.83 11.72
C ASN A 106 0.32 -0.20 12.39
N CYS A 107 -0.88 -0.50 11.88
CA CYS A 107 -2.09 -0.22 12.65
C CYS A 107 -2.35 -1.37 13.64
N ALA A 108 -2.55 -1.01 14.91
CA ALA A 108 -3.04 -1.93 15.94
C ALA A 108 -4.44 -2.46 15.58
N PRO A 109 -4.85 -3.65 16.07
CA PRO A 109 -6.09 -4.31 15.66
C PRO A 109 -7.32 -3.45 15.94
N GLN A 110 -8.20 -3.33 14.95
CA GLN A 110 -9.60 -2.99 15.19
C GLN A 110 -10.29 -4.24 15.73
N VAL A 111 -10.88 -4.15 16.92
CA VAL A 111 -11.63 -5.25 17.54
C VAL A 111 -12.91 -5.46 16.74
N TYR A 112 -13.03 -6.58 16.03
CA TYR A 112 -14.24 -6.91 15.28
C TYR A 112 -15.24 -7.72 16.11
N TRP A 113 -14.77 -8.37 17.20
CA TRP A 113 -15.56 -9.16 18.13
C TRP A 113 -14.72 -9.54 19.38
N VAL A 114 -15.41 -9.84 20.49
CA VAL A 114 -14.82 -10.39 21.72
C VAL A 114 -15.34 -11.81 21.90
N SER A 115 -14.43 -12.78 22.01
CA SER A 115 -14.78 -14.19 22.17
C SER A 115 -15.59 -14.43 23.46
N PRO A 116 -16.34 -15.56 23.57
CA PRO A 116 -17.07 -15.89 24.80
C PRO A 116 -16.16 -16.02 26.03
N GLU A 117 -14.89 -16.32 25.83
CA GLU A 117 -13.85 -16.41 26.87
C GLU A 117 -13.20 -15.04 27.19
N GLY A 118 -13.56 -13.99 26.46
CA GLY A 118 -13.11 -12.62 26.72
C GLY A 118 -11.87 -12.17 25.92
N TYR A 119 -11.42 -12.93 24.91
CA TYR A 119 -10.30 -12.54 24.07
C TYR A 119 -10.75 -11.63 22.92
N ALA A 120 -10.01 -10.55 22.66
CA ALA A 120 -10.24 -9.71 21.50
C ALA A 120 -9.67 -10.38 20.25
N GLU A 121 -10.50 -10.56 19.21
CA GLU A 121 -10.07 -11.14 17.94
C GLU A 121 -10.27 -10.14 16.79
N GLY A 122 -9.25 -10.05 15.92
CA GLY A 122 -9.31 -9.19 14.76
C GLY A 122 -8.07 -9.31 13.88
N PHE A 123 -8.28 -9.14 12.58
CA PHE A 123 -7.20 -8.94 11.60
C PHE A 123 -7.40 -7.56 11.00
N SER A 124 -6.40 -6.69 11.11
CA SER A 124 -6.41 -5.40 10.41
C SER A 124 -5.26 -5.37 9.42
N THR A 125 -5.57 -5.04 8.17
CA THR A 125 -4.58 -4.71 7.14
C THR A 125 -4.70 -3.23 6.85
N ALA A 126 -3.69 -2.45 7.24
CA ALA A 126 -3.61 -1.05 6.87
C ALA A 126 -2.95 -0.90 5.51
N MET A 127 -3.51 -0.05 4.65
CA MET A 127 -2.98 0.23 3.32
C MET A 127 -2.20 1.56 3.25
N VAL A 128 -2.05 2.25 4.38
CA VAL A 128 -1.44 3.58 4.49
C VAL A 128 0.03 3.59 4.06
N ALA A 129 0.85 2.63 4.48
CA ALA A 129 2.26 2.57 4.09
C ALA A 129 2.82 1.15 4.16
N TYR A 130 3.22 0.61 3.01
CA TYR A 130 3.73 -0.75 2.89
C TYR A 130 4.67 -0.93 1.69
N ILE A 131 5.53 -1.95 1.79
CA ILE A 131 6.37 -2.44 0.72
C ILE A 131 5.69 -3.66 0.10
N LEU A 132 5.63 -3.71 -1.22
CA LEU A 132 5.07 -4.81 -1.98
C LEU A 132 6.09 -5.35 -2.98
N THR A 133 6.33 -6.66 -2.97
CA THR A 133 7.21 -7.30 -3.96
C THR A 133 6.47 -7.55 -5.27
N PRO A 134 7.16 -7.58 -6.43
CA PRO A 134 6.51 -7.83 -7.72
C PRO A 134 5.75 -9.16 -7.77
N LYS A 135 6.29 -10.20 -7.14
CA LYS A 135 5.63 -11.51 -7.05
C LYS A 135 4.32 -11.46 -6.28
N ALA A 136 4.30 -10.78 -5.13
CA ALA A 136 3.07 -10.62 -4.36
C ALA A 136 2.05 -9.75 -5.07
N ALA A 137 2.50 -8.68 -5.74
CA ALA A 137 1.64 -7.82 -6.54
C ALA A 137 0.88 -8.62 -7.62
N LYS A 138 1.58 -9.52 -8.33
CA LYS A 138 0.96 -10.45 -9.30
C LYS A 138 -0.14 -11.31 -8.66
N TYR A 139 0.11 -11.84 -7.46
CA TYR A 139 -0.89 -12.66 -6.76
C TYR A 139 -2.08 -11.84 -6.27
N LEU A 140 -1.87 -10.63 -5.75
CA LEU A 140 -2.95 -9.73 -5.32
C LEU A 140 -3.85 -9.35 -6.50
N VAL A 141 -3.26 -9.00 -7.64
CA VAL A 141 -4.02 -8.71 -8.87
C VAL A 141 -4.81 -9.93 -9.32
N LYS A 142 -4.17 -11.12 -9.37
CA LYS A 142 -4.84 -12.37 -9.74
C LYS A 142 -6.00 -12.71 -8.79
N LEU A 143 -5.81 -12.50 -7.49
CA LEU A 143 -6.86 -12.74 -6.49
C LEU A 143 -8.03 -11.78 -6.69
N ALA A 144 -7.75 -10.49 -6.88
CA ALA A 144 -8.78 -9.48 -7.15
C ALA A 144 -9.57 -9.82 -8.43
N ASP A 145 -8.90 -10.24 -9.50
CA ASP A 145 -9.53 -10.65 -10.76
C ASP A 145 -10.40 -11.90 -10.57
N LYS A 146 -9.91 -12.88 -9.81
CA LYS A 146 -10.67 -14.10 -9.47
C LYS A 146 -11.94 -13.77 -8.69
N ILE A 147 -11.84 -12.94 -7.64
CA ILE A 147 -13.00 -12.52 -6.85
C ILE A 147 -14.02 -11.79 -7.74
N GLN A 148 -13.56 -10.89 -8.61
CA GLN A 148 -14.44 -10.20 -9.56
C GLN A 148 -15.19 -11.17 -10.48
N GLN A 149 -14.51 -12.20 -10.98
CA GLN A 149 -15.11 -13.23 -11.84
C GLN A 149 -16.14 -14.09 -11.08
N GLU A 150 -15.83 -14.49 -9.85
CA GLU A 150 -16.70 -15.36 -9.04
C GLU A 150 -17.95 -14.64 -8.52
N THR A 151 -17.81 -13.37 -8.14
CA THR A 151 -18.89 -12.57 -7.55
C THR A 151 -19.70 -11.78 -8.57
N GLY A 152 -19.21 -11.67 -9.82
CA GLY A 152 -19.74 -10.71 -10.79
C GLY A 152 -19.65 -9.25 -10.30
N GLY A 153 -18.76 -8.96 -9.34
CA GLY A 153 -18.66 -7.67 -8.67
C GLY A 153 -19.73 -7.42 -7.60
N LYS A 154 -20.44 -8.46 -7.14
CA LYS A 154 -21.45 -8.38 -6.08
C LYS A 154 -21.01 -9.21 -4.88
N VAL A 155 -20.63 -8.53 -3.80
CA VAL A 155 -20.35 -9.15 -2.49
C VAL A 155 -21.57 -8.98 -1.60
#